data_AF-B8CGC2-F1
#
_entry.id   AF-B8CGC2-F1
#
_cell.length_a   1.000
_cell.length_b   1.000
_cell.length_c   1.000
_cell.angle_alpha   90.00
_cell.angle_beta   90.00
_cell.angle_gamma   90.00
#
_symmetry.space_group_name_H-M   'P 1'
#
loop_
_entity.id
_entity.type
_entity.pdbx_description
1 polymer ?
#
loop_
_entity_poly.entity_id
_entity_poly.type
_entity_poly.pdbx_seq_one_letter_code
_entity_poly.pdbx_strand_id
1 'polypeptide(L)'
;MYIFVPFVPSILLNFMNDNYQTLKQQFDTAAASLSTDAINSATVEYSVASALYSQSMDSLFVLLLSKRFMLYFIATMATFYAGWRAYGGIEVIASGVFGGQGEALDRLNKEILKGETISYDSYGQTELDNDATEDGDKLFATLIDENPQASNAGNALAIILPLVLASSLTISYTSVTTLVGNNEQYDLSSGSEYLDNLQQWAGDYLLYLSSLPSLILCLLFTAAEFRWAFANDAEEKLQKSDSTVASNSSILCTGNVLALLYVVSAYLAKVHPTLSFNELPLDLWPSHNGVNIALAVAVTRALALFLVQPTTKSIRTIALALLGITAFDAISVFGTAANAVDTLSESPVSVMETVARSKISASSLWQPGLLEVIVGHDNSRVSDALGLGDVVFPACLVAWAVAADRTNTHKLRDNDEGDADKDSWTYKYTSSAVSGYILGSILTEIVGSFSLLGKGSGLPALVFLVPCMLLCVTATALQNGEVEDVWGTNSE
;
A
#
# COMPACT_ATOMS: atom_id res chain seq x y z
N MET A 1 -10.56 -7.56 -5.72
CA MET A 1 -9.48 -7.06 -4.86
C MET A 1 -9.96 -5.92 -3.94
N TYR A 2 -10.26 -4.73 -4.48
CA TYR A 2 -10.54 -3.52 -3.71
C TYR A 2 -11.79 -3.55 -2.82
N ILE A 3 -12.77 -4.40 -3.15
CA ILE A 3 -13.96 -4.60 -2.30
C ILE A 3 -13.69 -5.70 -1.27
N PHE A 4 -13.23 -6.87 -1.70
CA PHE A 4 -13.11 -8.01 -0.77
C PHE A 4 -11.97 -7.88 0.24
N VAL A 5 -10.77 -7.46 -0.19
CA VAL A 5 -9.58 -7.49 0.67
C VAL A 5 -9.64 -6.54 1.85
N PRO A 6 -10.10 -5.27 1.72
CA PRO A 6 -10.20 -4.42 2.89
C PRO A 6 -11.46 -4.71 3.74
N PHE A 7 -12.57 -5.14 3.13
CA PHE A 7 -13.83 -5.33 3.87
C PHE A 7 -13.93 -6.67 4.60
N VAL A 8 -13.37 -7.77 4.08
CA VAL A 8 -13.43 -9.08 4.77
C VAL A 8 -12.77 -9.02 6.16
N PRO A 9 -11.54 -8.48 6.31
CA PRO A 9 -10.92 -8.33 7.64
C PRO A 9 -11.71 -7.39 8.54
N SER A 10 -12.34 -6.35 7.99
CA SER A 10 -13.18 -5.44 8.78
C SER A 10 -14.44 -6.09 9.32
N ILE A 11 -15.14 -6.87 8.49
CA ILE A 11 -16.31 -7.63 8.95
C ILE A 11 -15.91 -8.61 10.05
N LEU A 12 -14.77 -9.30 9.89
CA LEU A 12 -14.26 -10.23 10.88
C LEU A 12 -13.81 -9.52 12.17
N LEU A 13 -13.18 -8.36 12.05
CA LEU A 13 -12.77 -7.54 13.19
C LEU A 13 -13.95 -6.95 13.94
N ASN A 14 -15.02 -6.54 13.25
CA ASN A 14 -16.23 -6.06 13.90
C ASN A 14 -16.84 -7.16 14.75
N PHE A 15 -16.94 -8.37 14.20
CA PHE A 15 -17.38 -9.54 14.96
C PHE A 15 -16.49 -9.81 16.19
N MET A 16 -15.18 -9.58 16.09
CA MET A 16 -14.27 -9.72 17.23
C MET A 16 -14.35 -8.54 18.21
N ASN A 17 -14.58 -7.32 17.74
CA ASN A 17 -14.60 -6.10 18.53
C ASN A 17 -15.81 -6.05 19.48
N ASP A 18 -16.97 -6.56 19.06
CA ASP A 18 -18.13 -6.68 19.95
C ASP A 18 -17.82 -7.57 21.16
N ASN A 19 -17.03 -8.62 20.93
CA ASN A 19 -16.50 -9.45 22.01
C ASN A 19 -15.43 -8.72 22.83
N TYR A 20 -14.61 -7.85 22.21
CA TYR A 20 -13.56 -7.10 22.90
C TYR A 20 -14.10 -6.21 24.02
N GLN A 21 -15.11 -5.38 23.75
CA GLN A 21 -15.63 -4.44 24.76
C GLN A 21 -16.20 -5.20 25.96
N THR A 22 -16.88 -6.31 25.69
CA THR A 22 -17.40 -7.22 26.72
C THR A 22 -16.26 -7.84 27.53
N LEU A 23 -15.23 -8.37 26.87
CA LEU A 23 -14.05 -8.95 27.52
C LEU A 23 -13.25 -7.93 28.32
N LYS A 24 -13.14 -6.70 27.82
CA LYS A 24 -12.45 -5.61 28.51
C LYS A 24 -13.20 -5.20 29.77
N GLN A 25 -14.52 -5.06 29.71
CA GLN A 25 -15.34 -4.78 30.90
C GLN A 25 -15.23 -5.90 31.93
N GLN A 26 -15.21 -7.17 31.49
CA GLN A 26 -14.99 -8.32 32.37
C GLN A 26 -13.60 -8.29 33.01
N PHE A 27 -12.56 -7.98 32.22
CA PHE A 27 -11.19 -7.81 32.70
C PHE A 27 -11.08 -6.69 33.72
N ASP A 28 -11.61 -5.50 33.44
CA ASP A 28 -11.56 -4.34 34.32
C ASP A 28 -12.31 -4.62 35.64
N THR A 29 -13.45 -5.31 35.56
CA THR A 29 -14.21 -5.74 36.75
C THR A 29 -13.45 -6.77 37.58
N ALA A 30 -12.83 -7.77 36.94
CA ALA A 30 -12.01 -8.77 37.62
C ALA A 30 -10.78 -8.12 38.25
N ALA A 31 -10.07 -7.24 37.53
CA ALA A 31 -8.91 -6.51 38.01
C ALA A 31 -9.26 -5.59 39.19
N ALA A 32 -10.40 -4.90 39.16
CA ALA A 32 -10.88 -4.09 40.27
C ALA A 32 -11.20 -4.94 41.51
N SER A 33 -11.78 -6.13 41.31
CA SER A 33 -12.04 -7.08 42.42
C SER A 33 -10.75 -7.66 43.04
N LEU A 34 -9.63 -7.62 42.32
CA LEU A 34 -8.31 -8.06 42.77
C LEU A 34 -7.56 -6.99 43.61
N SER A 35 -8.08 -5.75 43.73
CA SER A 35 -7.30 -4.65 44.34
C SER A 35 -7.26 -4.65 45.88
N THR A 36 -6.03 -4.88 46.38
CA THR A 36 -5.32 -4.42 47.59
C THR A 36 -5.71 -4.76 49.04
N ASP A 37 -6.91 -5.21 49.39
CA ASP A 37 -7.17 -5.67 50.78
C ASP A 37 -7.08 -7.20 50.96
N ALA A 38 -6.49 -7.89 49.98
CA ALA A 38 -6.34 -9.33 49.91
C ALA A 38 -5.27 -9.89 50.88
N ILE A 39 -5.48 -9.72 52.19
CA ILE A 39 -4.80 -10.53 53.23
C ILE A 39 -5.36 -11.96 53.25
N ASN A 40 -6.50 -12.23 52.60
CA ASN A 40 -7.13 -13.55 52.55
C ASN A 40 -7.19 -14.13 51.12
N SER A 41 -6.05 -14.56 50.59
CA SER A 41 -5.91 -15.30 49.32
C SER A 41 -6.64 -16.66 49.28
N ALA A 42 -7.25 -17.08 50.39
CA ALA A 42 -7.99 -18.33 50.51
C ALA A 42 -9.51 -18.21 50.26
N THR A 43 -10.01 -17.02 49.91
CA THR A 43 -11.44 -16.84 49.63
C THR A 43 -11.80 -17.39 48.24
N VAL A 44 -12.97 -18.02 48.12
CA VAL A 44 -13.52 -18.52 46.85
C VAL A 44 -13.69 -17.38 45.83
N GLU A 45 -13.92 -16.16 46.30
CA GLU A 45 -14.05 -14.97 45.45
C GLU A 45 -12.72 -14.64 44.75
N TYR A 46 -11.58 -14.75 45.44
CA TYR A 46 -10.27 -14.52 44.85
C TYR A 46 -9.93 -15.56 43.78
N SER A 47 -10.26 -16.84 44.00
CA SER A 47 -9.99 -17.89 43.01
C SER A 47 -10.85 -17.71 41.74
N VAL A 48 -12.12 -17.31 41.90
CA VAL A 48 -12.99 -16.99 40.76
C VAL A 48 -12.51 -15.75 40.02
N ALA A 49 -12.14 -14.67 40.74
CA ALA A 49 -11.61 -13.45 40.12
C ALA A 49 -10.30 -13.70 39.37
N SER A 50 -9.38 -14.48 39.93
CA SER A 50 -8.12 -14.86 39.28
C SER A 50 -8.34 -15.72 38.02
N ALA A 51 -9.27 -16.67 38.06
CA ALA A 51 -9.63 -17.47 36.88
C ALA A 51 -10.24 -16.61 35.76
N LEU A 52 -11.17 -15.71 36.12
CA LEU A 52 -11.77 -14.75 35.18
C LEU A 52 -10.74 -13.80 34.59
N TYR A 53 -9.80 -13.32 35.40
CA TYR A 53 -8.68 -12.49 34.95
C TYR A 53 -7.81 -13.24 33.91
N SER A 54 -7.39 -14.47 34.22
CA SER A 54 -6.58 -15.29 33.31
C SER A 54 -7.30 -15.54 31.98
N GLN A 55 -8.57 -15.93 32.02
CA GLN A 55 -9.37 -16.18 30.82
C GLN A 55 -9.57 -14.91 29.99
N SER A 56 -9.81 -13.78 30.64
CA SER A 56 -9.96 -12.49 29.96
C SER A 56 -8.65 -12.04 29.32
N MET A 57 -7.51 -12.28 29.99
CA MET A 57 -6.18 -12.00 29.48
C MET A 57 -5.86 -12.83 28.23
N ASP A 58 -6.14 -14.13 28.24
CA ASP A 58 -5.96 -15.02 27.08
C ASP A 58 -6.81 -14.57 25.90
N SER A 59 -8.07 -14.23 26.16
CA SER A 59 -9.01 -13.78 25.13
C SER A 59 -8.59 -12.44 24.52
N LEU A 60 -8.10 -11.50 25.35
CA LEU A 60 -7.60 -10.21 24.90
C LEU A 60 -6.30 -10.37 24.10
N PHE A 61 -5.42 -11.28 24.50
CA PHE A 61 -4.21 -11.61 23.74
C PHE A 61 -4.52 -12.16 22.35
N VAL A 62 -5.45 -13.13 22.25
CA VAL A 62 -5.91 -13.68 20.97
C VAL A 62 -6.49 -12.60 20.07
N LEU A 63 -7.21 -11.63 20.64
CA LEU A 63 -7.80 -10.53 19.89
C LEU A 63 -6.77 -9.51 19.38
N LEU A 64 -5.75 -9.18 20.19
CA LEU A 64 -4.66 -8.32 19.74
C LEU A 64 -3.85 -9.01 18.62
N LEU A 65 -3.61 -10.31 18.76
CA LEU A 65 -2.92 -11.10 17.75
C LEU A 65 -3.73 -11.20 16.45
N SER A 66 -5.04 -11.43 16.54
CA SER A 66 -5.91 -11.52 15.35
C SER A 66 -5.96 -10.22 14.58
N LYS A 67 -5.98 -9.09 15.28
CA LYS A 67 -5.96 -7.75 14.69
C LYS A 67 -4.71 -7.48 13.87
N ARG A 68 -3.54 -7.80 14.43
CA ARG A 68 -2.28 -7.68 13.69
C ARG A 68 -2.20 -8.67 12.54
N PHE A 69 -2.69 -9.89 12.74
CA PHE A 69 -2.82 -10.86 11.66
C PHE A 69 -3.68 -10.31 10.50
N MET A 70 -4.81 -9.65 10.78
CA MET A 70 -5.64 -9.00 9.76
C MET A 70 -4.91 -7.89 9.02
N LEU A 71 -4.16 -7.04 9.73
CA LEU A 71 -3.34 -6.00 9.11
C LEU A 71 -2.30 -6.61 8.16
N TYR A 72 -1.57 -7.64 8.59
CA TYR A 72 -0.59 -8.34 7.76
C TYR A 72 -1.22 -9.11 6.61
N PHE A 73 -2.43 -9.65 6.78
CA PHE A 73 -3.19 -10.25 5.69
C PHE A 73 -3.51 -9.23 4.60
N ILE A 74 -4.06 -8.06 4.99
CA ILE A 74 -4.31 -6.95 4.05
C ILE A 74 -3.02 -6.54 3.35
N ALA A 75 -1.95 -6.35 4.11
CA ALA A 75 -0.66 -5.94 3.57
C ALA A 75 -0.06 -6.97 2.61
N THR A 76 -0.17 -8.27 2.92
CA THR A 76 0.30 -9.37 2.05
C THR A 76 -0.49 -9.39 0.75
N MET A 77 -1.82 -9.30 0.82
CA MET A 77 -2.69 -9.25 -0.36
C MET A 77 -2.40 -8.02 -1.22
N ALA A 78 -2.26 -6.85 -0.58
CA ALA A 78 -1.89 -5.61 -1.24
C ALA A 78 -0.53 -5.72 -1.96
N THR A 79 0.47 -6.28 -1.27
CA THR A 79 1.83 -6.50 -1.79
C THR A 79 1.82 -7.42 -3.00
N PHE A 80 1.12 -8.56 -2.90
CA PHE A 80 0.99 -9.52 -3.98
C PHE A 80 0.32 -8.90 -5.21
N TYR A 81 -0.84 -8.26 -5.00
CA TYR A 81 -1.60 -7.66 -6.11
C TYR A 81 -0.86 -6.48 -6.76
N ALA A 82 -0.22 -5.63 -5.96
CA ALA A 82 0.62 -4.54 -6.49
C ALA A 82 1.79 -5.07 -7.31
N GLY A 83 2.46 -6.13 -6.84
CA GLY A 83 3.54 -6.79 -7.58
C GLY A 83 3.06 -7.40 -8.90
N TRP A 84 1.94 -8.14 -8.86
CA TRP A 84 1.32 -8.71 -10.05
C TRP A 84 0.92 -7.64 -11.08
N ARG A 85 0.33 -6.53 -10.63
CA ARG A 85 -0.06 -5.41 -11.51
C ARG A 85 1.15 -4.70 -12.11
N ALA A 86 2.20 -4.49 -11.33
CA ALA A 86 3.45 -3.88 -11.78
C ALA A 86 4.18 -4.74 -12.83
N TYR A 87 4.12 -6.06 -12.69
CA TYR A 87 4.66 -7.00 -13.66
C TYR A 87 4.14 -6.76 -15.09
N GLY A 88 2.84 -6.45 -15.25
CA GLY A 88 2.26 -6.19 -16.57
C GLY A 88 2.85 -4.97 -17.30
N GLY A 89 3.54 -4.06 -16.60
CA GLY A 89 4.32 -3.00 -17.26
C GLY A 89 5.70 -3.48 -17.70
N ILE A 90 6.34 -4.30 -16.86
CA ILE A 90 7.66 -4.89 -17.12
C ILE A 90 7.62 -5.82 -18.33
N GLU A 91 6.58 -6.66 -18.43
CA GLU A 91 6.38 -7.58 -19.55
C GLU A 91 6.27 -6.84 -20.89
N VAL A 92 5.57 -5.71 -20.92
CA VAL A 92 5.37 -4.96 -22.17
C VAL A 92 6.70 -4.33 -22.62
N ILE A 93 7.54 -3.86 -21.70
CA ILE A 93 8.90 -3.43 -22.05
C ILE A 93 9.73 -4.63 -22.53
N ALA A 94 9.66 -5.77 -21.84
CA ALA A 94 10.40 -6.97 -22.21
C ALA A 94 10.03 -7.48 -23.62
N SER A 95 8.76 -7.35 -24.01
CA SER A 95 8.26 -7.72 -25.33
C SER A 95 8.69 -6.77 -26.46
N GLY A 96 9.35 -5.65 -26.14
CA GLY A 96 9.75 -4.63 -27.13
C GLY A 96 8.61 -3.76 -27.64
N VAL A 97 7.39 -3.93 -27.11
CA VAL A 97 6.23 -3.09 -27.43
C VAL A 97 6.44 -1.64 -27.02
N PHE A 98 7.14 -1.42 -25.89
CA PHE A 98 7.60 -0.09 -25.50
C PHE A 98 9.08 0.07 -25.75
N GLY A 99 9.45 1.23 -26.31
CA GLY A 99 10.83 1.65 -26.54
C GLY A 99 11.63 1.90 -25.25
N GLY A 100 11.00 1.80 -24.08
CA GLY A 100 11.68 1.76 -22.79
C GLY A 100 10.81 2.16 -21.59
N GLN A 101 11.49 2.40 -20.46
CA GLN A 101 10.85 2.77 -19.19
C GLN A 101 10.09 4.11 -19.28
N GLY A 102 10.60 5.07 -20.05
CA GLY A 102 9.96 6.39 -20.22
C GLY A 102 8.60 6.29 -20.91
N GLU A 103 8.48 5.46 -21.94
CA GLU A 103 7.21 5.23 -22.63
C GLU A 103 6.21 4.47 -21.76
N ALA A 104 6.67 3.47 -21.00
CA ALA A 104 5.84 2.77 -20.03
C ALA A 104 5.33 3.71 -18.92
N LEU A 105 6.14 4.69 -18.49
CA LEU A 105 5.73 5.70 -17.52
C LEU A 105 4.76 6.72 -18.14
N ASP A 106 5.00 7.18 -19.37
CA ASP A 106 4.06 8.04 -20.10
C ASP A 106 2.70 7.34 -20.29
N ARG A 107 2.71 6.05 -20.60
CA ARG A 107 1.50 5.23 -20.62
C ARG A 107 0.81 5.21 -19.27
N LEU A 108 1.53 4.98 -18.17
CA LEU A 108 0.95 5.01 -16.83
C LEU A 108 0.31 6.37 -16.54
N ASN A 109 0.97 7.46 -16.93
CA ASN A 109 0.42 8.81 -16.80
C ASN A 109 -0.85 9.00 -17.65
N LYS A 110 -0.88 8.50 -18.88
CA LYS A 110 -2.09 8.52 -19.74
C LYS A 110 -3.23 7.70 -19.14
N GLU A 111 -2.94 6.53 -18.57
CA GLU A 111 -3.94 5.71 -17.89
C GLU A 111 -4.55 6.45 -16.68
N ILE A 112 -3.71 7.09 -15.87
CA ILE A 112 -4.14 7.84 -14.69
C ILE A 112 -4.91 9.10 -15.09
N LEU A 113 -4.33 9.94 -15.94
CA LEU A 113 -4.83 11.27 -16.25
C LEU A 113 -5.95 11.24 -17.31
N LYS A 114 -5.83 10.40 -18.33
CA LYS A 114 -6.76 10.35 -19.47
C LYS A 114 -7.69 9.15 -19.45
N GLY A 115 -7.38 8.11 -18.66
CA GLY A 115 -8.18 6.89 -18.63
C GLY A 115 -8.07 6.03 -19.87
N GLU A 116 -6.93 6.11 -20.56
CA GLU A 116 -6.62 5.21 -21.67
C GLU A 116 -6.42 3.79 -21.14
N THR A 117 -7.30 2.87 -21.54
CA THR A 117 -7.19 1.44 -21.28
C THR A 117 -6.63 0.77 -22.53
N ILE A 118 -5.56 -0.01 -22.39
CA ILE A 118 -4.98 -0.77 -23.49
C ILE A 118 -5.29 -2.24 -23.26
N SER A 119 -5.94 -2.85 -24.26
CA SER A 119 -6.12 -4.28 -24.34
C SER A 119 -4.77 -4.93 -24.69
N TYR A 120 -4.33 -5.87 -23.86
CA TYR A 120 -3.07 -6.59 -24.06
C TYR A 120 -3.14 -7.57 -25.23
N ASP A 121 -4.34 -7.94 -25.67
CA ASP A 121 -4.57 -8.98 -26.67
C ASP A 121 -4.16 -8.54 -28.10
N SER A 122 -4.07 -7.24 -28.37
CA SER A 122 -3.75 -6.75 -29.72
C SER A 122 -2.27 -6.90 -30.10
N TYR A 123 -1.38 -7.29 -29.19
CA TYR A 123 0.06 -7.34 -29.45
C TYR A 123 0.58 -8.67 -30.00
N GLY A 124 -0.26 -9.72 -30.00
CA GLY A 124 0.11 -11.05 -30.50
C GLY A 124 -0.18 -11.29 -31.98
N GLN A 125 -0.82 -10.35 -32.68
CA GLN A 125 -1.37 -10.58 -34.03
C GLN A 125 -0.81 -9.68 -35.13
N THR A 126 0.25 -8.92 -34.87
CA THR A 126 1.04 -8.30 -35.95
C THR A 126 1.91 -9.38 -36.62
N GLU A 127 1.25 -10.39 -37.19
CA GLU A 127 1.85 -11.29 -38.16
C GLU A 127 2.35 -10.41 -39.31
N LEU A 128 3.68 -10.36 -39.48
CA LEU A 128 4.39 -10.82 -40.68
C LEU A 128 3.69 -10.69 -42.05
N ASP A 129 2.87 -9.66 -42.28
CA ASP A 129 2.55 -9.20 -43.63
C ASP A 129 3.79 -8.52 -44.19
N ASN A 130 4.65 -9.39 -44.72
CA ASN A 130 5.88 -9.15 -45.47
C ASN A 130 5.61 -8.41 -46.80
N ASP A 131 4.65 -7.48 -46.86
CA ASP A 131 4.49 -6.66 -48.05
C ASP A 131 5.38 -5.43 -47.95
N ALA A 132 6.35 -5.43 -48.84
CA ALA A 132 7.44 -4.49 -48.94
C ALA A 132 6.91 -3.08 -49.27
N THR A 133 6.68 -2.28 -48.24
CA THR A 133 6.89 -0.83 -48.31
C THR A 133 7.83 -0.43 -47.18
N GLU A 134 9.10 -0.74 -47.42
CA GLU A 134 10.25 -0.16 -46.73
C GLU A 134 10.19 1.38 -46.79
N ASP A 135 10.71 2.02 -45.75
CA ASP A 135 11.07 3.45 -45.62
C ASP A 135 10.08 4.46 -45.01
N GLY A 136 8.88 4.05 -44.56
CA GLY A 136 7.95 4.98 -43.88
C GLY A 136 8.15 5.15 -42.37
N ASP A 137 8.04 4.04 -41.63
CA ASP A 137 7.69 4.12 -40.20
C ASP A 137 8.74 3.55 -39.23
N LYS A 138 9.89 3.07 -39.74
CA LYS A 138 11.04 2.69 -38.90
C LYS A 138 11.83 3.89 -38.34
N LEU A 139 11.41 5.13 -38.67
CA LEU A 139 12.05 6.35 -38.19
C LEU A 139 11.60 6.80 -36.79
N PHE A 140 10.57 6.18 -36.19
CA PHE A 140 10.06 6.58 -34.87
C PHE A 140 10.56 5.72 -33.69
N ALA A 141 11.16 4.56 -33.95
CA ALA A 141 11.59 3.63 -32.89
C ALA A 141 13.11 3.42 -32.79
N THR A 142 13.91 3.98 -33.71
CA THR A 142 15.40 3.89 -33.68
C THR A 142 16.10 5.25 -33.67
N LEU A 143 15.33 6.32 -33.48
CA LEU A 143 15.81 7.62 -33.00
C LEU A 143 15.09 7.81 -31.65
N ILE A 144 15.74 7.64 -30.49
CA ILE A 144 16.60 8.69 -29.95
C ILE A 144 16.36 9.99 -30.73
N ASP A 145 15.21 10.55 -30.39
CA ASP A 145 14.63 11.79 -30.85
C ASP A 145 15.69 12.91 -30.97
N GLU A 146 16.25 13.08 -32.16
CA GLU A 146 16.96 14.31 -32.55
C GLU A 146 16.00 15.46 -32.85
N ASN A 147 14.69 15.30 -32.61
CA ASN A 147 13.78 16.43 -32.51
C ASN A 147 13.65 16.83 -31.02
N PRO A 148 14.47 17.79 -30.53
CA PRO A 148 14.44 18.25 -29.14
C PRO A 148 13.12 18.90 -28.72
N GLN A 149 12.08 18.92 -29.57
CA GLN A 149 10.79 19.53 -29.25
C GLN A 149 9.68 18.52 -28.92
N ALA A 150 9.73 17.27 -29.39
CA ALA A 150 8.68 16.27 -29.15
C ALA A 150 8.91 15.46 -27.86
N SER A 151 10.15 14.98 -27.62
CA SER A 151 10.59 14.37 -26.35
C SER A 151 10.45 15.30 -25.15
N ASN A 152 10.49 16.62 -25.36
CA ASN A 152 10.29 17.57 -24.27
C ASN A 152 8.88 17.48 -23.68
N ALA A 153 7.84 17.19 -24.47
CA ALA A 153 6.49 17.08 -23.93
C ALA A 153 6.29 15.80 -23.12
N GLY A 154 6.79 14.65 -23.62
CA GLY A 154 6.74 13.38 -22.90
C GLY A 154 7.64 13.35 -21.65
N ASN A 155 8.87 13.87 -21.75
CA ASN A 155 9.76 14.03 -20.60
C ASN A 155 9.22 15.07 -19.60
N ALA A 156 8.61 16.16 -20.08
CA ALA A 156 7.95 17.12 -19.19
C ALA A 156 6.79 16.46 -18.45
N LEU A 157 5.91 15.70 -19.13
CA LEU A 157 4.81 14.98 -18.50
C LEU A 157 5.28 13.90 -17.52
N ALA A 158 6.36 13.18 -17.85
CA ALA A 158 7.00 12.21 -16.97
C ALA A 158 7.57 12.85 -15.70
N ILE A 159 8.03 14.11 -15.76
CA ILE A 159 8.49 14.89 -14.59
C ILE A 159 7.33 15.55 -13.85
N ILE A 160 6.26 15.93 -14.54
CA ILE A 160 5.12 16.66 -13.96
C ILE A 160 4.46 15.85 -12.85
N LEU A 161 4.21 14.55 -13.03
CA LEU A 161 3.53 13.77 -11.98
C LEU A 161 4.38 13.69 -10.68
N PRO A 162 5.68 13.30 -10.72
CA PRO A 162 6.56 13.36 -9.54
C PRO A 162 6.65 14.77 -8.94
N LEU A 163 6.67 15.82 -9.77
CA LEU A 163 6.77 17.21 -9.31
C LEU A 163 5.47 17.70 -8.68
N VAL A 164 4.30 17.31 -9.21
CA VAL A 164 2.98 17.59 -8.62
C VAL A 164 2.83 16.81 -7.30
N LEU A 165 3.27 15.56 -7.24
CA LEU A 165 3.34 14.78 -6.00
C LEU A 165 4.24 15.47 -4.97
N ALA A 166 5.48 15.79 -5.33
CA ALA A 166 6.44 16.43 -4.45
C ALA A 166 5.99 17.82 -4.00
N SER A 167 5.40 18.62 -4.90
CA SER A 167 4.87 19.94 -4.56
C SER A 167 3.60 19.86 -3.73
N SER A 168 2.69 18.93 -3.99
CA SER A 168 1.51 18.72 -3.13
C SER A 168 1.91 18.30 -1.71
N LEU A 169 2.91 17.42 -1.58
CA LEU A 169 3.50 17.02 -0.30
C LEU A 169 4.21 18.18 0.38
N THR A 170 4.96 18.98 -0.37
CA THR A 170 5.70 20.14 0.16
C THR A 170 4.75 21.24 0.61
N ILE A 171 3.70 21.54 -0.17
CA ILE A 171 2.66 22.51 0.19
C ILE A 171 1.90 22.03 1.40
N SER A 172 1.50 20.75 1.45
CA SER A 172 0.89 20.16 2.64
C SER A 172 1.79 20.31 3.88
N TYR A 173 3.10 20.12 3.72
CA TYR A 173 4.08 20.31 4.79
C TYR A 173 4.23 21.77 5.23
N THR A 174 4.38 22.72 4.30
CA THR A 174 4.65 24.15 4.60
C THR A 174 3.42 24.91 5.08
N SER A 175 2.21 24.57 4.58
CA SER A 175 0.95 25.15 5.05
C SER A 175 0.75 24.94 6.55
N VAL A 176 1.23 23.80 7.04
CA VAL A 176 1.04 23.35 8.42
C VAL A 176 2.07 23.99 9.35
N THR A 177 3.33 24.08 8.92
CA THR A 177 4.39 24.72 9.73
C THR A 177 4.12 26.21 9.95
N THR A 178 3.56 26.89 8.95
CA THR A 178 3.31 28.35 9.00
C THR A 178 2.08 28.72 9.81
N LEU A 179 1.05 27.86 9.86
CA LEU A 179 -0.18 28.11 10.62
C LEU A 179 -0.08 27.71 12.10
N VAL A 180 0.64 26.63 12.42
CA VAL A 180 0.76 26.14 13.81
C VAL A 180 1.94 26.81 14.54
N GLY A 181 2.97 27.23 13.81
CA GLY A 181 4.22 27.75 14.40
C GLY A 181 4.19 29.21 14.89
N ASN A 182 3.17 30.00 14.54
CA ASN A 182 3.13 31.44 14.82
C ASN A 182 2.08 31.87 15.84
N ASN A 183 1.65 30.97 16.73
CA ASN A 183 0.85 31.32 17.92
C ASN A 183 1.70 32.03 18.99
N GLU A 184 2.44 33.07 18.63
CA GLU A 184 2.83 34.08 19.60
C GLU A 184 1.58 34.88 19.97
N GLN A 185 1.24 34.79 21.24
CA GLN A 185 0.04 35.29 21.90
C GLN A 185 -0.07 36.82 21.78
N TYR A 186 -0.64 37.31 20.69
CA TYR A 186 -1.03 38.72 20.56
C TYR A 186 -2.32 38.97 21.36
N ASP A 187 -2.18 39.63 22.50
CA ASP A 187 -3.25 39.95 23.43
C ASP A 187 -4.12 41.11 22.89
N LEU A 188 -5.04 40.81 21.96
CA LEU A 188 -6.03 41.75 21.41
C LEU A 188 -7.40 41.60 22.12
N SER A 189 -7.49 42.12 23.34
CA SER A 189 -8.57 41.87 24.29
C SER A 189 -9.87 42.69 24.14
N SER A 190 -10.22 43.24 22.96
CA SER A 190 -11.42 44.10 22.90
C SER A 190 -12.24 44.15 21.60
N GLY A 191 -12.10 43.19 20.68
CA GLY A 191 -12.97 43.14 19.48
C GLY A 191 -13.21 41.76 18.89
N SER A 192 -12.90 40.68 19.63
CA SER A 192 -12.52 39.41 18.99
C SER A 192 -13.65 38.43 18.69
N GLU A 193 -14.88 38.55 19.22
CA GLU A 193 -15.86 37.46 19.02
C GLU A 193 -16.19 37.18 17.53
N TYR A 194 -16.19 38.20 16.67
CA TYR A 194 -16.33 38.01 15.22
C TYR A 194 -15.06 37.45 14.55
N LEU A 195 -13.88 37.83 15.03
CA LEU A 195 -12.60 37.34 14.50
C LEU A 195 -12.32 35.91 14.97
N ASP A 196 -12.72 35.56 16.19
CA ASP A 196 -12.62 34.22 16.76
C ASP A 196 -13.56 33.28 16.01
N ASN A 197 -14.80 33.70 15.73
CA ASN A 197 -15.73 32.93 14.89
C ASN A 197 -15.23 32.79 13.44
N LEU A 198 -14.64 33.84 12.86
CA LEU A 198 -14.06 33.79 11.52
C LEU A 198 -12.80 32.91 11.48
N GLN A 199 -11.96 32.96 12.51
CA GLN A 199 -10.75 32.15 12.63
C GLN A 199 -11.09 30.68 12.87
N GLN A 200 -12.10 30.39 13.67
CA GLN A 200 -12.60 29.03 13.88
C GLN A 200 -13.23 28.48 12.59
N TRP A 201 -14.11 29.25 11.93
CA TRP A 201 -14.68 28.89 10.63
C TRP A 201 -13.58 28.71 9.57
N ALA A 202 -12.64 29.64 9.46
CA ALA A 202 -11.54 29.52 8.52
C ALA A 202 -10.65 28.32 8.84
N GLY A 203 -10.35 28.06 10.12
CA GLY A 203 -9.58 26.90 10.56
C GLY A 203 -10.22 25.58 10.14
N ASP A 204 -11.52 25.43 10.39
CA ASP A 204 -12.27 24.24 10.02
C ASP A 204 -12.29 24.06 8.49
N TYR A 205 -12.64 25.08 7.71
CA TYR A 205 -12.70 24.98 6.24
C TYR A 205 -11.33 24.85 5.58
N LEU A 206 -10.28 25.48 6.12
CA LEU A 206 -8.93 25.36 5.61
C LEU A 206 -8.38 23.93 5.76
N LEU A 207 -8.78 23.20 6.80
CA LEU A 207 -8.45 21.78 6.96
C LEU A 207 -9.08 20.90 5.87
N TYR A 208 -10.33 21.19 5.46
CA TYR A 208 -10.95 20.49 4.32
C TYR A 208 -10.27 20.87 3.00
N LEU A 209 -10.04 22.16 2.77
CA LEU A 209 -9.40 22.67 1.55
C LEU A 209 -7.97 22.16 1.38
N SER A 210 -7.20 22.06 2.47
CA SER A 210 -5.82 21.54 2.42
C SER A 210 -5.75 20.05 2.07
N SER A 211 -6.83 19.30 2.30
CA SER A 211 -6.94 17.88 1.93
C SER A 211 -7.41 17.63 0.48
N LEU A 212 -7.93 18.66 -0.21
CA LEU A 212 -8.43 18.53 -1.59
C LEU A 212 -7.38 18.01 -2.59
N PRO A 213 -6.11 18.48 -2.59
CA PRO A 213 -5.10 17.95 -3.49
C PRO A 213 -4.85 16.45 -3.30
N SER A 214 -4.76 16.00 -2.04
CA SER A 214 -4.62 14.59 -1.69
C SER A 214 -5.83 13.78 -2.16
N LEU A 215 -7.03 14.33 -2.04
CA LEU A 215 -8.27 13.70 -2.48
C LEU A 215 -8.33 13.54 -4.00
N ILE A 216 -7.99 14.60 -4.74
CA ILE A 216 -7.92 14.56 -6.21
C ILE A 216 -6.89 13.52 -6.66
N LEU A 217 -5.72 13.49 -6.01
CA LEU A 217 -4.67 12.54 -6.32
C LEU A 217 -5.10 11.09 -6.03
N CYS A 218 -5.71 10.82 -4.88
CA CYS A 218 -6.27 9.52 -4.55
C CYS A 218 -7.37 9.11 -5.54
N LEU A 219 -8.21 10.05 -5.97
CA LEU A 219 -9.25 9.82 -6.95
C LEU A 219 -8.67 9.40 -8.30
N LEU A 220 -7.64 10.09 -8.78
CA LEU A 220 -6.99 9.76 -10.05
C LEU A 220 -6.39 8.36 -10.04
N PHE A 221 -5.63 8.00 -8.98
CA PHE A 221 -5.03 6.67 -8.86
C PHE A 221 -6.09 5.57 -8.68
N THR A 222 -7.10 5.82 -7.85
CA THR A 222 -8.20 4.85 -7.64
C THR A 222 -9.02 4.67 -8.92
N ALA A 223 -9.29 5.76 -9.65
CA ALA A 223 -10.00 5.70 -10.91
C ALA A 223 -9.25 4.89 -11.97
N ALA A 224 -7.93 5.05 -12.07
CA ALA A 224 -7.10 4.25 -12.98
C ALA A 224 -7.28 2.75 -12.74
N GLU A 225 -7.19 2.33 -11.48
CA GLU A 225 -7.31 0.91 -11.13
C GLU A 225 -8.75 0.37 -11.27
N PHE A 226 -9.77 1.16 -10.94
CA PHE A 226 -11.16 0.77 -11.17
C PHE A 226 -11.47 0.66 -12.67
N ARG A 227 -11.02 1.60 -13.50
CA ARG A 227 -11.16 1.51 -14.97
C ARG A 227 -10.54 0.22 -15.49
N TRP A 228 -9.32 -0.09 -15.08
CA TRP A 228 -8.64 -1.32 -15.49
C TRP A 228 -9.44 -2.57 -15.08
N ALA A 229 -9.93 -2.63 -13.84
CA ALA A 229 -10.71 -3.76 -13.35
C ALA A 229 -12.02 -3.98 -14.15
N PHE A 230 -12.71 -2.91 -14.55
CA PHE A 230 -13.96 -3.00 -15.31
C PHE A 230 -13.76 -3.17 -16.83
N ALA A 231 -12.64 -2.72 -17.38
CA ALA A 231 -12.34 -2.88 -18.81
C ALA A 231 -12.20 -4.36 -19.17
N ASN A 232 -11.52 -5.14 -18.34
CA ASN A 232 -11.34 -6.59 -18.57
C ASN A 232 -12.68 -7.34 -18.60
N ASP A 233 -13.62 -7.01 -17.70
CA ASP A 233 -14.95 -7.63 -17.67
C ASP A 233 -15.82 -7.27 -18.89
N ALA A 234 -15.60 -6.08 -19.46
CA ALA A 234 -16.34 -5.60 -20.62
C ALA A 234 -15.79 -6.22 -21.92
N GLU A 235 -14.46 -6.30 -22.07
CA GLU A 235 -13.81 -6.91 -23.25
C GLU A 235 -14.17 -8.40 -23.38
N GLU A 236 -14.19 -9.16 -22.28
CA GLU A 236 -14.61 -10.58 -22.31
C GLU A 236 -16.05 -10.76 -22.82
N LYS A 237 -16.93 -9.79 -22.52
CA LYS A 237 -18.32 -9.81 -22.99
C LYS A 237 -18.46 -9.29 -24.43
N LEU A 238 -17.63 -8.33 -24.82
CA LEU A 238 -17.67 -7.73 -26.16
C LEU A 238 -16.98 -8.57 -27.23
N GLN A 239 -15.95 -9.36 -26.92
CA GLN A 239 -15.40 -10.35 -27.87
C GLN A 239 -16.45 -11.37 -28.33
N LYS A 240 -17.58 -11.51 -27.62
CA LYS A 240 -18.73 -12.33 -28.04
C LYS A 240 -19.75 -11.57 -28.90
N SER A 241 -19.58 -10.28 -29.11
CA SER A 241 -20.52 -9.40 -29.80
C SER A 241 -19.79 -8.56 -30.84
N ASP A 242 -19.87 -8.97 -32.11
CA ASP A 242 -19.21 -8.43 -33.33
C ASP A 242 -19.44 -6.94 -33.68
N SER A 243 -19.78 -6.08 -32.73
CA SER A 243 -20.05 -4.65 -32.99
C SER A 243 -18.89 -3.77 -32.58
N THR A 244 -18.17 -3.25 -33.59
CA THR A 244 -17.13 -2.22 -33.55
C THR A 244 -17.69 -0.85 -33.15
N VAL A 245 -18.09 -0.69 -31.89
CA VAL A 245 -18.37 0.63 -31.32
C VAL A 245 -17.16 1.07 -30.51
N ALA A 246 -16.32 1.91 -31.12
CA ALA A 246 -15.22 2.59 -30.44
C ALA A 246 -15.78 3.43 -29.28
N SER A 247 -15.58 2.97 -28.05
CA SER A 247 -16.07 3.63 -26.85
C SER A 247 -15.16 4.82 -26.53
N ASN A 248 -15.60 6.01 -26.92
CA ASN A 248 -15.05 7.24 -26.34
C ASN A 248 -15.19 7.13 -24.81
N SER A 249 -14.06 7.16 -24.10
CA SER A 249 -13.98 7.06 -22.64
C SER A 249 -14.64 8.28 -21.99
N SER A 250 -15.96 8.22 -21.83
CA SER A 250 -16.69 9.28 -21.13
C SER A 250 -16.14 9.44 -19.71
N ILE A 251 -15.98 10.69 -19.26
CA ILE A 251 -15.57 11.04 -17.88
C ILE A 251 -16.49 10.34 -16.85
N LEU A 252 -17.71 10.00 -17.23
CA LEU A 252 -18.73 9.31 -16.44
C LEU A 252 -18.69 7.78 -16.60
N CYS A 253 -17.56 7.18 -16.97
CA CYS A 253 -17.45 5.73 -16.99
C CYS A 253 -17.68 5.15 -15.59
N THR A 254 -18.25 3.94 -15.52
CA THR A 254 -18.60 3.26 -14.26
C THR A 254 -17.41 3.19 -13.30
N GLY A 255 -16.20 2.98 -13.81
CA GLY A 255 -14.97 2.97 -13.00
C GLY A 255 -14.69 4.31 -12.30
N ASN A 256 -14.92 5.45 -12.96
CA ASN A 256 -14.74 6.77 -12.37
C ASN A 256 -15.76 7.07 -11.29
N VAL A 257 -17.02 6.73 -11.55
CA VAL A 257 -18.11 6.95 -10.58
C VAL A 257 -17.87 6.12 -9.32
N LEU A 258 -17.47 4.86 -9.48
CA LEU A 258 -17.15 3.99 -8.35
C LEU A 258 -15.91 4.46 -7.60
N ALA A 259 -14.85 4.88 -8.29
CA ALA A 259 -13.67 5.46 -7.65
C ALA A 259 -13.99 6.74 -6.87
N LEU A 260 -14.85 7.61 -7.41
CA LEU A 260 -15.33 8.80 -6.72
C LEU A 260 -16.08 8.44 -5.44
N LEU A 261 -17.04 7.52 -5.52
CA LEU A 261 -17.78 7.05 -4.35
C LEU A 261 -16.84 6.43 -3.31
N TYR A 262 -15.83 5.68 -3.75
CA TYR A 262 -14.86 4.99 -2.91
C TYR A 262 -13.89 5.95 -2.19
N VAL A 263 -13.42 7.00 -2.87
CA VAL A 263 -12.55 8.02 -2.28
C VAL A 263 -13.35 8.95 -1.37
N VAL A 264 -14.57 9.32 -1.76
CA VAL A 264 -15.45 10.11 -0.89
C VAL A 264 -15.83 9.31 0.36
N SER A 265 -16.10 8.01 0.25
CA SER A 265 -16.37 7.18 1.42
C SER A 265 -15.15 7.05 2.33
N ALA A 266 -13.94 6.89 1.78
CA ALA A 266 -12.69 6.90 2.54
C ALA A 266 -12.45 8.23 3.27
N TYR A 267 -12.74 9.35 2.60
CA TYR A 267 -12.64 10.68 3.19
C TYR A 267 -13.65 10.88 4.31
N LEU A 268 -14.93 10.55 4.06
CA LEU A 268 -15.99 10.60 5.06
C LEU A 268 -15.70 9.68 6.23
N ALA A 269 -15.07 8.52 6.02
CA ALA A 269 -14.64 7.62 7.09
C ALA A 269 -13.70 8.30 8.09
N LYS A 270 -12.97 9.34 7.68
CA LYS A 270 -12.05 10.05 8.57
C LYS A 270 -12.76 11.15 9.37
N VAL A 271 -13.81 11.73 8.81
CA VAL A 271 -14.63 12.78 9.44
C VAL A 271 -15.71 12.18 10.34
N HIS A 272 -16.39 11.16 9.81
CA HIS A 272 -17.52 10.46 10.40
C HIS A 272 -17.23 8.96 10.30
N PRO A 273 -16.48 8.42 11.27
CA PRO A 273 -15.90 7.10 11.11
C PRO A 273 -16.93 5.97 11.23
N THR A 274 -18.06 6.22 11.87
CA THR A 274 -19.26 5.39 11.82
C THR A 274 -20.39 6.15 11.12
N LEU A 275 -20.94 5.57 10.05
CA LEU A 275 -22.23 5.99 9.50
C LEU A 275 -23.30 5.00 9.94
N SER A 276 -24.33 5.48 10.62
CA SER A 276 -25.51 4.66 10.94
C SER A 276 -26.53 4.79 9.82
N PHE A 277 -26.70 3.74 9.03
CA PHE A 277 -27.80 3.61 8.07
C PHE A 277 -28.83 2.66 8.65
N ASN A 278 -30.01 3.18 9.03
CA ASN A 278 -31.10 2.38 9.63
C ASN A 278 -30.61 1.51 10.81
N GLU A 279 -29.90 2.11 11.77
CA GLU A 279 -29.37 1.44 12.97
C GLU A 279 -28.23 0.44 12.72
N LEU A 280 -27.83 0.19 11.47
CA LEU A 280 -26.65 -0.59 11.15
C LEU A 280 -25.42 0.33 11.13
N PRO A 281 -24.50 0.24 12.11
CA PRO A 281 -23.23 0.95 12.04
C PRO A 281 -22.40 0.36 10.90
N LEU A 282 -22.16 1.16 9.87
CA LEU A 282 -21.30 0.79 8.75
C LEU A 282 -19.94 1.46 8.93
N ASP A 283 -18.94 0.64 9.20
CA ASP A 283 -17.55 1.09 9.32
C ASP A 283 -16.98 1.37 7.93
N LEU A 284 -16.53 2.61 7.72
CA LEU A 284 -16.02 3.07 6.43
C LEU A 284 -14.49 3.01 6.32
N TRP A 285 -13.77 2.75 7.42
CA TRP A 285 -12.31 2.63 7.42
C TRP A 285 -11.75 1.60 6.40
N PRO A 286 -12.45 0.52 5.99
CA PRO A 286 -11.99 -0.35 4.91
C PRO A 286 -11.82 0.39 3.57
N SER A 287 -12.67 1.39 3.32
CA SER A 287 -12.56 2.24 2.13
C SER A 287 -11.19 2.94 2.11
N HIS A 288 -10.75 3.45 3.26
CA HIS A 288 -9.43 4.07 3.40
C HIS A 288 -8.30 3.11 3.02
N ASN A 289 -8.33 1.88 3.51
CA ASN A 289 -7.33 0.88 3.14
C ASN A 289 -7.38 0.52 1.65
N GLY A 290 -8.56 0.44 1.03
CA GLY A 290 -8.63 0.21 -0.41
C GLY A 290 -8.03 1.33 -1.24
N VAL A 291 -8.19 2.60 -0.82
CA VAL A 291 -7.54 3.75 -1.47
C VAL A 291 -6.02 3.63 -1.33
N ASN A 292 -5.53 3.28 -0.14
CA ASN A 292 -4.11 3.05 0.11
C ASN A 292 -3.56 1.88 -0.71
N ILE A 293 -4.34 0.81 -0.92
CA ILE A 293 -3.96 -0.28 -1.82
C ILE A 293 -3.88 0.21 -3.27
N ALA A 294 -4.85 0.98 -3.76
CA ALA A 294 -4.80 1.55 -5.11
C ALA A 294 -3.58 2.47 -5.30
N LEU A 295 -3.27 3.29 -4.30
CA LEU A 295 -2.06 4.12 -4.29
C LEU A 295 -0.79 3.26 -4.28
N ALA A 296 -0.72 2.20 -3.45
CA ALA A 296 0.39 1.26 -3.43
C ALA A 296 0.63 0.66 -4.82
N VAL A 297 -0.43 0.20 -5.47
CA VAL A 297 -0.38 -0.39 -6.82
C VAL A 297 0.18 0.62 -7.82
N ALA A 298 -0.33 1.85 -7.85
CA ALA A 298 0.13 2.86 -8.79
C ALA A 298 1.62 3.22 -8.56
N VAL A 299 2.03 3.37 -7.30
CA VAL A 299 3.43 3.68 -6.94
C VAL A 299 4.35 2.49 -7.27
N THR A 300 3.96 1.26 -6.96
CA THR A 300 4.73 0.05 -7.33
C THR A 300 4.83 -0.07 -8.84
N ARG A 301 3.76 0.18 -9.61
CA ARG A 301 3.79 0.18 -11.07
C ARG A 301 4.79 1.19 -11.61
N ALA A 302 4.87 2.39 -11.03
CA ALA A 302 5.86 3.39 -11.45
C ALA A 302 7.29 3.00 -11.07
N LEU A 303 7.53 2.55 -9.83
CA LEU A 303 8.86 2.23 -9.31
C LEU A 303 9.45 0.96 -9.93
N ALA A 304 8.62 -0.07 -10.12
CA ALA A 304 9.07 -1.37 -10.63
C ALA A 304 9.66 -1.26 -12.04
N LEU A 305 9.22 -0.31 -12.87
CA LEU A 305 9.82 -0.09 -14.20
C LEU A 305 11.30 0.25 -14.11
N PHE A 306 11.72 0.98 -13.07
CA PHE A 306 13.11 1.40 -12.87
C PHE A 306 13.93 0.38 -12.08
N LEU A 307 13.29 -0.30 -11.13
CA LEU A 307 13.97 -1.24 -10.24
C LEU A 307 14.12 -2.62 -10.88
N VAL A 308 13.17 -3.04 -11.71
CA VAL A 308 13.18 -4.33 -12.39
C VAL A 308 13.68 -4.16 -13.81
N GLN A 309 14.81 -4.79 -14.12
CA GLN A 309 15.30 -4.84 -15.49
C GLN A 309 14.55 -5.94 -16.26
N PRO A 310 13.83 -5.62 -17.34
CA PRO A 310 13.01 -6.59 -18.05
C PRO A 310 13.84 -7.68 -18.76
N THR A 311 15.08 -7.35 -19.14
CA THR A 311 15.97 -8.24 -19.91
C THR A 311 16.85 -9.13 -19.04
N THR A 312 17.02 -8.79 -17.75
CA THR A 312 17.92 -9.52 -16.86
C THR A 312 17.13 -10.18 -15.74
N LYS A 313 17.47 -11.42 -15.40
CA LYS A 313 16.95 -12.09 -14.20
C LYS A 313 17.58 -11.55 -12.91
N SER A 314 18.39 -10.51 -12.98
CA SER A 314 19.18 -10.03 -11.86
C SER A 314 18.31 -9.31 -10.83
N ILE A 315 18.29 -9.80 -9.60
CA ILE A 315 17.61 -9.19 -8.45
C ILE A 315 18.42 -8.02 -7.85
N ARG A 316 19.68 -7.84 -8.23
CA ARG A 316 20.65 -6.96 -7.55
C ARG A 316 20.14 -5.55 -7.28
N THR A 317 19.57 -4.90 -8.30
CA THR A 317 19.09 -3.52 -8.20
C THR A 317 17.97 -3.40 -7.16
N ILE A 318 17.03 -4.35 -7.17
CA ILE A 318 15.93 -4.40 -6.21
C ILE A 318 16.45 -4.73 -4.83
N ALA A 319 17.34 -5.72 -4.70
CA ALA A 319 17.92 -6.11 -3.42
C ALA A 319 18.68 -4.94 -2.78
N LEU A 320 19.47 -4.18 -3.56
CA LEU A 320 20.16 -2.98 -3.06
C LEU A 320 19.18 -1.88 -2.65
N ALA A 321 18.14 -1.61 -3.46
CA ALA A 321 17.11 -0.63 -3.11
C ALA A 321 16.36 -1.04 -1.83
N LEU A 322 16.00 -2.32 -1.70
CA LEU A 322 15.34 -2.87 -0.52
C LEU A 322 16.20 -2.80 0.74
N LEU A 323 17.49 -3.15 0.63
CA LEU A 323 18.42 -3.04 1.75
C LEU A 323 18.63 -1.57 2.14
N GLY A 324 18.73 -0.67 1.16
CA GLY A 324 18.86 0.77 1.39
C GLY A 324 17.65 1.35 2.14
N ILE A 325 16.43 1.04 1.70
CA ILE A 325 15.23 1.52 2.41
C ILE A 325 15.06 0.86 3.78
N THR A 326 15.45 -0.41 3.93
CA THR A 326 15.45 -1.11 5.22
C THR A 326 16.41 -0.45 6.20
N ALA A 327 17.61 -0.08 5.76
CA ALA A 327 18.57 0.64 6.57
C ALA A 327 18.04 2.04 6.95
N PHE A 328 17.41 2.75 6.02
CA PHE A 328 16.78 4.03 6.29
C PHE A 328 15.66 3.92 7.33
N ASP A 329 14.79 2.91 7.23
CA ASP A 329 13.71 2.65 8.18
C ASP A 329 14.27 2.33 9.57
N ALA A 330 15.26 1.43 9.66
CA ALA A 330 15.94 1.11 10.91
C ALA A 330 16.56 2.35 11.57
N ILE A 331 17.34 3.14 10.80
CA ILE A 331 18.00 4.35 11.31
C ILE A 331 16.96 5.38 11.76
N SER A 332 15.89 5.55 10.99
CA SER A 332 14.82 6.50 11.31
C SER A 332 14.11 6.12 12.60
N VAL A 333 13.74 4.85 12.77
CA VAL A 333 13.02 4.35 13.95
C VAL A 333 13.90 4.31 15.20
N PHE A 334 15.14 3.82 15.09
CA PHE A 334 16.05 3.76 16.23
C PHE A 334 16.60 5.15 16.61
N GLY A 335 16.85 6.02 15.63
CA GLY A 335 17.40 7.36 15.88
C GLY A 335 16.44 8.26 16.67
N THR A 336 15.16 8.25 16.32
CA THR A 336 14.12 8.95 17.09
C THR A 336 13.85 8.29 18.44
N ALA A 337 13.92 6.95 18.55
CA ALA A 337 13.75 6.27 19.83
C ALA A 337 14.86 6.66 20.80
N ALA A 338 16.10 6.78 20.31
CA ALA A 338 17.23 7.27 21.09
C ALA A 338 17.03 8.73 21.55
N ASN A 339 16.48 9.58 20.69
CA ASN A 339 16.23 11.00 21.02
C ASN A 339 15.05 11.19 22.00
N ALA A 340 14.08 10.26 22.05
CA ALA A 340 12.92 10.34 22.95
C ALA A 340 13.21 9.92 24.40
N VAL A 341 14.36 9.28 24.66
CA VAL A 341 14.77 8.85 26.01
C VAL A 341 15.03 10.03 26.95
N ASP A 342 15.28 11.23 26.42
CA ASP A 342 15.50 12.44 27.23
C ASP A 342 14.21 13.13 27.71
N THR A 343 13.02 12.72 27.22
CA THR A 343 11.72 13.25 27.66
C THR A 343 10.95 12.23 28.49
N LEU A 344 11.38 12.06 29.74
CA LEU A 344 10.71 11.27 30.77
C LEU A 344 9.29 11.81 31.04
N SER A 345 8.21 11.30 30.44
CA SER A 345 6.84 11.29 31.02
C SER A 345 5.72 10.62 30.21
N GLU A 346 5.84 10.35 28.90
CA GLU A 346 4.71 9.80 28.12
C GLU A 346 4.97 8.39 27.57
N SER A 347 3.91 7.58 27.51
CA SER A 347 3.97 6.18 27.07
C SER A 347 4.60 6.08 25.68
N PRO A 348 5.61 5.20 25.48
CA PRO A 348 6.30 5.07 24.20
C PRO A 348 5.34 4.46 23.18
N VAL A 349 4.91 5.28 22.25
CA VAL A 349 4.22 4.88 21.02
C VAL A 349 5.31 4.67 19.96
N SER A 350 5.08 3.74 19.03
CA SER A 350 6.03 3.45 17.95
C SER A 350 6.52 4.72 17.27
N VAL A 351 7.79 4.85 16.87
CA VAL A 351 8.25 6.09 16.22
C VAL A 351 7.54 6.30 14.90
N MET A 352 7.39 5.27 14.06
CA MET A 352 6.69 5.46 12.79
C MET A 352 5.20 5.73 13.04
N GLU A 353 4.65 5.20 14.13
CA GLU A 353 3.33 5.55 14.62
C GLU A 353 3.28 6.95 15.25
N THR A 354 4.36 7.47 15.83
CA THR A 354 4.45 8.80 16.46
C THR A 354 4.77 9.86 15.42
N VAL A 355 5.52 9.53 14.39
CA VAL A 355 5.75 10.35 13.19
C VAL A 355 4.50 10.31 12.32
N ALA A 356 3.84 9.15 12.16
CA ALA A 356 2.54 9.08 11.49
C ALA A 356 1.46 9.80 12.31
N ARG A 357 1.35 9.55 13.64
CA ARG A 357 0.38 10.22 14.52
C ARG A 357 0.71 11.70 14.69
N SER A 358 1.96 12.13 14.79
CA SER A 358 2.28 13.57 14.82
C SER A 358 1.97 14.23 13.48
N LYS A 359 2.19 13.56 12.35
CA LYS A 359 1.74 14.02 11.02
C LYS A 359 0.20 14.05 10.91
N ILE A 360 -0.49 13.05 11.45
CA ILE A 360 -1.97 12.93 11.47
C ILE A 360 -2.59 13.98 12.41
N SER A 361 -2.00 14.20 13.58
CA SER A 361 -2.48 15.16 14.58
C SER A 361 -2.14 16.62 14.23
N ALA A 362 -1.12 16.86 13.41
CA ALA A 362 -0.66 18.22 13.10
C ALA A 362 -1.15 18.78 11.75
N SER A 363 -1.54 17.97 10.75
CA SER A 363 -1.36 18.44 9.35
C SER A 363 -2.52 18.33 8.36
N SER A 364 -3.50 17.43 8.50
CA SER A 364 -4.62 17.36 7.53
C SER A 364 -5.70 16.41 8.00
N LEU A 365 -6.94 16.71 7.64
CA LEU A 365 -8.10 15.87 7.95
C LEU A 365 -7.95 14.43 7.44
N TRP A 366 -7.26 14.23 6.30
CA TRP A 366 -7.03 12.92 5.70
C TRP A 366 -5.65 12.83 5.05
N GLN A 367 -4.85 11.85 5.47
CA GLN A 367 -3.52 11.59 4.93
C GLN A 367 -3.45 10.14 4.41
N PRO A 368 -3.46 9.92 3.09
CA PRO A 368 -3.25 8.59 2.52
C PRO A 368 -1.81 8.14 2.75
N GLY A 369 -1.60 6.82 2.75
CA GLY A 369 -0.26 6.21 2.89
C GLY A 369 -0.03 5.42 4.17
N LEU A 370 -1.10 5.12 4.92
CA LEU A 370 -1.03 4.25 6.10
C LEU A 370 -2.14 3.19 5.99
N LEU A 371 -1.76 1.92 5.98
CA LEU A 371 -2.73 0.85 6.17
C LEU A 371 -3.09 0.81 7.65
N GLU A 372 -4.34 1.11 7.97
CA GLU A 372 -4.81 1.26 9.33
C GLU A 372 -5.82 0.16 9.66
N VAL A 373 -5.72 -0.40 10.87
CA VAL A 373 -6.82 -1.14 11.48
C VAL A 373 -7.33 -0.31 12.64
N ILE A 374 -8.64 -0.10 12.69
CA ILE A 374 -9.31 0.63 13.77
C ILE A 374 -10.21 -0.35 14.52
N VAL A 375 -10.08 -0.36 15.84
CA VAL A 375 -10.86 -1.23 16.75
C VAL A 375 -11.66 -0.33 17.69
N GLY A 376 -12.97 -0.53 17.72
CA GLY A 376 -13.92 0.23 18.52
C GLY A 376 -14.78 1.19 17.70
N HIS A 377 -16.08 1.28 18.01
CA HIS A 377 -17.03 2.14 17.30
C HIS A 377 -16.75 3.64 17.44
N ASP A 378 -16.00 4.02 18.47
CA ASP A 378 -15.63 5.42 18.70
C ASP A 378 -14.53 5.90 17.74
N ASN A 379 -13.86 4.97 17.03
CA ASN A 379 -12.87 5.20 15.96
C ASN A 379 -11.81 6.30 16.24
N SER A 380 -11.66 6.71 17.49
CA SER A 380 -10.82 7.85 17.89
C SER A 380 -9.34 7.50 17.98
N ARG A 381 -9.01 6.21 17.91
CA ARG A 381 -7.63 5.72 18.00
C ARG A 381 -7.37 4.66 16.94
N VAL A 382 -6.56 5.02 15.95
CA VAL A 382 -5.87 4.04 15.08
C VAL A 382 -5.21 3.03 16.00
N SER A 383 -5.54 1.76 15.79
CA SER A 383 -5.21 0.74 16.77
C SER A 383 -3.95 -0.01 16.36
N ASP A 384 -3.76 -0.29 15.08
CA ASP A 384 -2.48 -0.70 14.48
C ASP A 384 -2.37 -0.03 13.11
N ALA A 385 -1.13 0.20 12.68
CA ALA A 385 -0.86 0.86 11.42
C ALA A 385 0.41 0.30 10.76
N LEU A 386 0.42 0.23 9.44
CA LEU A 386 1.57 -0.16 8.63
C LEU A 386 1.79 0.87 7.52
N GLY A 387 3.04 1.26 7.29
CA GLY A 387 3.38 2.26 6.29
C GLY A 387 3.13 1.74 4.88
N LEU A 388 2.73 2.62 3.95
CA LEU A 388 2.62 2.26 2.52
C LEU A 388 3.95 1.74 1.94
N GLY A 389 5.08 2.22 2.47
CA GLY A 389 6.42 1.76 2.09
C GLY A 389 6.63 0.25 2.36
N ASP A 390 6.03 -0.27 3.45
CA ASP A 390 6.11 -1.68 3.84
C ASP A 390 5.34 -2.61 2.89
N VAL A 391 4.59 -2.04 1.94
CA VAL A 391 3.87 -2.75 0.88
C VAL A 391 4.54 -2.50 -0.47
N VAL A 392 4.79 -1.23 -0.80
CA VAL A 392 5.27 -0.81 -2.12
C VAL A 392 6.62 -1.44 -2.48
N PHE A 393 7.57 -1.43 -1.55
CA PHE A 393 8.92 -1.91 -1.79
C PHE A 393 8.95 -3.45 -1.92
N PRO A 394 8.41 -4.22 -0.95
CA PRO A 394 8.16 -5.65 -1.12
C PRO A 394 7.41 -6.02 -2.41
N ALA A 395 6.44 -5.22 -2.85
CA ALA A 395 5.69 -5.48 -4.07
C ALA A 395 6.55 -5.37 -5.33
N CYS A 396 7.59 -4.52 -5.34
CA CYS A 396 8.55 -4.46 -6.44
C CYS A 396 9.34 -5.78 -6.58
N LEU A 397 9.68 -6.43 -5.45
CA LEU A 397 10.31 -7.74 -5.46
C LEU A 397 9.37 -8.84 -5.94
N VAL A 398 8.08 -8.77 -5.56
CA VAL A 398 7.06 -9.68 -6.12
C VAL A 398 6.92 -9.46 -7.63
N ALA A 399 6.94 -8.22 -8.13
CA ALA A 399 6.87 -7.93 -9.57
C ALA A 399 8.04 -8.56 -10.33
N TRP A 400 9.26 -8.46 -9.80
CA TRP A 400 10.42 -9.16 -10.35
C TRP A 400 10.28 -10.68 -10.29
N ALA A 401 9.75 -11.22 -9.19
CA ALA A 401 9.57 -12.65 -9.04
C ALA A 401 8.59 -13.24 -10.07
N VAL A 402 7.51 -12.50 -10.36
CA VAL A 402 6.56 -12.85 -11.44
C VAL A 402 7.25 -12.79 -12.81
N ALA A 403 8.09 -11.78 -13.05
CA ALA A 403 8.87 -11.69 -14.28
C ALA A 403 9.85 -12.85 -14.46
N ALA A 404 10.57 -13.20 -13.40
CA ALA A 404 11.53 -14.30 -13.40
C ALA A 404 10.85 -15.66 -13.66
N ASP A 405 9.69 -15.91 -13.03
CA ASP A 405 8.91 -17.13 -13.23
C ASP A 405 8.45 -17.26 -14.70
N ARG A 406 7.98 -16.19 -15.36
CA ARG A 406 7.55 -16.22 -16.77
C ARG A 406 8.70 -16.48 -17.74
N THR A 407 9.86 -15.85 -17.51
CA THR A 407 11.04 -16.05 -18.36
C THR A 407 11.52 -17.51 -18.34
N ASN A 408 11.33 -18.22 -17.22
CA ASN A 408 11.64 -19.65 -17.12
C ASN A 408 10.68 -20.52 -17.95
N THR A 409 9.39 -20.19 -17.95
CA THR A 409 8.39 -20.93 -18.74
C THR A 409 8.68 -20.84 -20.25
N HIS A 410 9.05 -19.66 -20.75
CA HIS A 410 9.40 -19.49 -22.18
C HIS A 410 10.59 -20.35 -22.60
N LYS A 411 11.67 -20.39 -21.80
CA LYS A 411 12.85 -21.22 -22.10
C LYS A 411 12.57 -22.72 -22.16
N LEU A 412 11.64 -23.21 -21.33
CA LEU A 412 11.26 -24.62 -21.34
C LEU A 412 10.44 -24.95 -22.60
N ARG A 413 9.54 -24.04 -23.02
CA ARG A 413 8.68 -24.24 -24.17
C ARG A 413 9.42 -24.30 -25.50
N ASP A 414 10.51 -23.55 -25.65
CA ASP A 414 11.32 -23.56 -26.88
C ASP A 414 12.16 -24.84 -27.04
N ASN A 415 12.35 -25.62 -25.97
CA ASN A 415 13.18 -26.83 -25.99
C ASN A 415 12.38 -28.13 -26.14
N ASP A 416 11.07 -28.13 -25.89
CA ASP A 416 10.21 -29.33 -25.99
C ASP A 416 9.17 -29.14 -27.12
N GLU A 417 9.53 -29.59 -28.34
CA GLU A 417 8.62 -29.62 -29.51
C GLU A 417 7.54 -30.73 -29.42
N GLY A 418 7.48 -31.51 -28.34
CA GLY A 418 6.60 -32.67 -28.21
C GLY A 418 5.83 -32.72 -26.89
N ASP A 419 4.50 -32.79 -26.98
CA ASP A 419 3.53 -32.88 -25.86
C ASP A 419 3.29 -31.60 -25.05
N ALA A 420 2.60 -30.65 -25.69
CA ALA A 420 2.00 -29.46 -25.08
C ALA A 420 0.81 -29.74 -24.13
N ASP A 421 0.78 -30.88 -23.45
CA ASP A 421 -0.36 -31.28 -22.62
C ASP A 421 -0.06 -31.09 -21.12
N LYS A 422 -0.44 -29.91 -20.63
CA LYS A 422 -0.50 -29.45 -19.22
C LYS A 422 0.83 -29.05 -18.56
N ASP A 423 1.44 -27.99 -19.08
CA ASP A 423 2.39 -27.19 -18.30
C ASP A 423 1.66 -26.49 -17.14
N SER A 424 1.78 -27.05 -15.93
CA SER A 424 1.41 -26.35 -14.72
C SER A 424 2.38 -25.19 -14.52
N TRP A 425 1.93 -23.95 -14.74
CA TRP A 425 2.69 -22.75 -14.44
C TRP A 425 3.15 -22.77 -12.97
N THR A 426 4.44 -23.06 -12.72
CA THR A 426 4.98 -23.08 -11.36
C THR A 426 5.49 -21.68 -10.99
N TYR A 427 4.72 -20.97 -10.17
CA TYR A 427 5.09 -19.67 -9.59
C TYR A 427 6.10 -19.80 -8.45
N LYS A 428 7.28 -20.37 -8.72
CA LYS A 428 8.27 -20.73 -7.68
C LYS A 428 8.82 -19.49 -6.98
N TYR A 429 9.34 -18.51 -7.73
CA TYR A 429 9.91 -17.30 -7.16
C TYR A 429 8.84 -16.41 -6.55
N THR A 430 7.68 -16.29 -7.21
CA THR A 430 6.56 -15.49 -6.72
C THR A 430 6.05 -16.03 -5.38
N SER A 431 5.80 -17.36 -5.30
CA SER A 431 5.40 -18.00 -4.05
C SER A 431 6.47 -17.88 -2.96
N SER A 432 7.74 -17.88 -3.35
CA SER A 432 8.85 -17.71 -2.41
C SER A 432 8.93 -16.29 -1.85
N ALA A 433 8.80 -15.26 -2.70
CA ALA A 433 8.76 -13.87 -2.28
C ALA A 433 7.56 -13.59 -1.35
N VAL A 434 6.36 -14.08 -1.69
CA VAL A 434 5.17 -13.93 -0.85
C VAL A 434 5.32 -14.69 0.48
N SER A 435 5.85 -15.91 0.46
CA SER A 435 6.07 -16.66 1.71
C SER A 435 7.11 -15.98 2.61
N GLY A 436 8.16 -15.39 2.04
CA GLY A 436 9.10 -14.55 2.78
C GLY A 436 8.47 -13.31 3.40
N TYR A 437 7.50 -12.67 2.73
CA TYR A 437 6.75 -11.55 3.31
C TYR A 437 5.90 -11.99 4.51
N ILE A 438 5.22 -13.14 4.39
CA ILE A 438 4.42 -13.73 5.48
C ILE A 438 5.34 -14.09 6.66
N LEU A 439 6.47 -14.74 6.42
CA LEU A 439 7.45 -15.07 7.44
C LEU A 439 8.02 -13.83 8.12
N GLY A 440 8.34 -12.79 7.35
CA GLY A 440 8.79 -11.50 7.89
C GLY A 440 7.73 -10.85 8.77
N SER A 441 6.45 -10.88 8.36
CA SER A 441 5.32 -10.35 9.13
C SER A 441 5.13 -11.10 10.46
N ILE A 442 5.23 -12.44 10.43
CA ILE A 442 5.21 -13.27 11.64
C ILE A 442 6.39 -12.93 12.55
N LEU A 443 7.57 -12.70 12.00
CA LEU A 443 8.76 -12.36 12.77
C LEU A 443 8.64 -10.96 13.41
N THR A 444 8.11 -9.97 12.69
CA THR A 444 7.78 -8.65 13.24
C THR A 444 6.82 -8.78 14.42
N GLU A 445 5.85 -9.70 14.32
CA GLU A 445 4.90 -9.94 15.40
C GLU A 445 5.54 -10.62 16.62
N ILE A 446 6.31 -11.69 16.41
CA ILE A 446 7.00 -12.38 17.51
C ILE A 446 7.93 -11.41 18.22
N VAL A 447 8.77 -10.67 17.48
CA VAL A 447 9.74 -9.75 18.09
C VAL A 447 9.03 -8.56 18.75
N GLY A 448 7.97 -8.04 18.13
CA GLY A 448 7.16 -6.95 18.67
C GLY A 448 6.39 -7.32 19.93
N SER A 449 5.81 -8.50 19.97
CA SER A 449 4.95 -8.96 21.07
C SER A 449 5.74 -9.54 22.24
N PHE A 450 6.89 -10.18 22.00
CA PHE A 450 7.77 -10.62 23.09
C PHE A 450 8.72 -9.53 23.58
N SER A 451 8.72 -8.35 22.93
CA SER A 451 9.39 -7.12 23.40
C SER A 451 10.81 -7.37 23.90
N LEU A 452 11.56 -8.16 23.13
CA LEU A 452 12.95 -8.56 23.40
C LEU A 452 13.90 -7.33 23.47
N LEU A 453 13.42 -6.17 23.01
CA LEU A 453 14.12 -4.89 22.96
C LEU A 453 13.51 -3.79 23.86
N GLY A 454 12.54 -4.11 24.71
CA GLY A 454 11.98 -3.19 25.72
C GLY A 454 10.54 -2.72 25.44
N LYS A 455 9.81 -2.45 26.53
CA LYS A 455 8.38 -2.09 26.52
C LYS A 455 8.08 -0.89 25.61
N GLY A 456 7.40 -1.15 24.49
CA GLY A 456 6.66 -0.14 23.72
C GLY A 456 7.45 0.61 22.62
N SER A 457 8.66 0.19 22.25
CA SER A 457 9.30 0.76 21.06
C SER A 457 8.67 0.18 19.79
N GLY A 458 8.36 1.06 18.84
CA GLY A 458 7.97 0.66 17.50
C GLY A 458 9.13 -0.02 16.82
N LEU A 459 8.86 -1.16 16.17
CA LEU A 459 9.88 -1.87 15.40
C LEU A 459 9.79 -1.46 13.93
N PRO A 460 10.94 -1.23 13.26
CA PRO A 460 10.99 -1.01 11.83
C PRO A 460 10.58 -2.31 11.11
N ALA A 461 9.43 -2.31 10.42
CA ALA A 461 8.87 -3.53 9.82
C ALA A 461 9.77 -4.08 8.70
N LEU A 462 10.39 -3.19 7.90
CA LEU A 462 11.24 -3.57 6.77
C LEU A 462 12.46 -4.40 7.20
N VAL A 463 12.96 -4.19 8.42
CA VAL A 463 14.10 -4.95 8.98
C VAL A 463 13.82 -6.44 9.06
N PHE A 464 12.55 -6.83 9.18
CA PHE A 464 12.15 -8.23 9.19
C PHE A 464 11.62 -8.67 7.81
N LEU A 465 10.80 -7.84 7.16
CA LEU A 465 10.18 -8.17 5.88
C LEU A 465 11.21 -8.41 4.77
N VAL A 466 12.12 -7.46 4.54
CA VAL A 466 13.05 -7.52 3.40
C VAL A 466 14.04 -8.68 3.50
N PRO A 467 14.74 -8.91 4.63
CA PRO A 467 15.65 -10.04 4.74
C PRO A 467 14.94 -11.40 4.58
N CYS A 468 13.73 -11.56 5.13
CA CYS A 468 12.97 -12.79 4.96
C CYS A 468 12.59 -13.05 3.49
N MET A 469 12.13 -12.03 2.76
CA MET A 469 11.82 -12.16 1.34
C MET A 469 13.05 -12.50 0.49
N LEU A 470 14.17 -11.78 0.70
CA LEU A 470 15.41 -12.03 -0.04
C LEU A 470 15.98 -13.41 0.28
N LEU A 471 15.90 -13.85 1.55
CA LEU A 471 16.34 -15.19 1.96
C LEU A 471 15.51 -16.27 1.29
N CYS A 472 14.18 -16.17 1.29
CA CYS A 472 13.30 -17.13 0.63
C CYS A 472 13.61 -17.23 -0.88
N VAL A 473 13.67 -16.09 -1.57
CA VAL A 473 13.99 -16.04 -3.02
C VAL A 473 15.37 -16.65 -3.30
N THR A 474 16.36 -16.32 -2.48
CA THR A 474 17.73 -16.86 -2.62
C THR A 474 17.76 -18.36 -2.34
N ALA A 475 17.00 -18.85 -1.36
CA ALA A 475 16.88 -20.27 -1.08
C ALA A 475 16.23 -21.01 -2.27
N THR A 476 15.22 -20.42 -2.91
CA THR A 476 14.63 -20.98 -4.14
C THR A 476 15.63 -20.97 -5.29
N ALA A 477 16.39 -19.89 -5.49
CA ALA A 477 17.45 -19.83 -6.50
C ALA A 477 18.53 -20.90 -6.24
N LEU A 478 18.90 -21.13 -4.97
CA LEU A 478 19.86 -22.15 -4.57
C LEU A 478 19.34 -23.57 -4.83
N GLN A 479 18.05 -23.83 -4.54
CA GLN A 479 17.41 -25.10 -4.82
C GLN A 479 17.33 -25.40 -6.33
N ASN A 480 17.16 -24.37 -7.15
CA ASN A 480 17.13 -24.51 -8.61
C ASN A 480 18.53 -24.50 -9.25
N GLY A 481 19.60 -24.18 -8.51
CA GLY A 481 20.95 -24.00 -9.07
C GLY A 481 21.10 -22.73 -9.93
N GLU A 482 20.19 -21.76 -9.78
CA GLU A 482 20.12 -20.52 -10.58
C GLU A 482 20.66 -19.29 -9.81
N VAL A 483 21.45 -19.50 -8.75
CA VAL A 483 21.93 -18.40 -7.88
C VAL A 483 22.72 -17.38 -8.68
N GLU A 484 23.57 -17.84 -9.60
CA GLU A 484 24.44 -16.96 -10.39
C GLU A 484 23.65 -16.10 -11.38
N ASP A 485 22.58 -16.64 -11.97
CA ASP A 485 21.67 -15.93 -12.86
C ASP A 485 20.83 -14.89 -12.10
N VAL A 486 20.26 -15.31 -10.97
CA VAL A 486 19.41 -14.45 -10.12
C VAL A 486 20.23 -13.33 -9.49
N TRP A 487 21.43 -13.62 -9.01
CA TRP A 487 22.32 -12.63 -8.42
C TRP A 487 23.30 -12.04 -9.42
N GLY A 488 23.21 -12.34 -10.72
CA GLY A 488 24.03 -11.77 -11.80
C GLY A 488 25.55 -11.90 -11.64
N THR A 489 26.05 -12.94 -10.96
CA THR A 489 27.51 -13.12 -10.72
C THR A 489 28.27 -13.57 -11.96
N ASN A 490 27.55 -14.03 -12.98
CA ASN A 490 28.14 -14.34 -14.27
C ASN A 490 28.33 -13.02 -15.05
N SER A 491 29.58 -12.56 -15.04
CA SER A 491 30.04 -11.50 -15.94
C SER A 491 30.22 -12.10 -17.33
N GLU A 492 29.14 -12.16 -18.10
CA GLU A 492 29.23 -12.28 -19.56
C GLU A 492 29.32 -10.90 -20.22
#